data_AF-A0A3D0DEX9-F1
#
_entry.id   AF-A0A3D0DEX9-F1
#
_cell.length_a   1.000
_cell.length_b   1.000
_cell.length_c   1.000
_cell.angle_alpha   90.00
_cell.angle_beta   90.00
_cell.angle_gamma   90.00
#
_symmetry.space_group_name_H-M   'P 1'
#
loop_
_entity.id
_entity.type
_entity.pdbx_description
1 polymer ?
#
loop_
_entity_poly.entity_id
_entity_poly.type
_entity_poly.pdbx_seq_one_letter_code
_entity_poly.pdbx_strand_id
1 'polypeptide(L)'
;CPTCFCSTVEDTTDLVGSRADRTLKWDSCFTIDFSYIHGGSIRTSTKSRYRQMVTHKLATWYEQFGTTGCVGCGRCITWCPAAIDITEEVGAIRESERTAMATVKVKEGSNANN
;
A
#
# COMPACT_ATOMS: atom_id res chain seq x y z
N CYS A 1 -9.50 14.52 0.32
CA CYS A 1 -8.50 13.42 0.36
C CYS A 1 -8.54 12.71 1.72
N PRO A 2 -9.59 11.93 1.98
CA PRO A 2 -9.48 10.65 2.68
C PRO A 2 -9.54 9.55 1.62
N THR A 3 -8.39 9.15 1.06
CA THR A 3 -8.32 7.85 0.35
C THR A 3 -8.07 6.70 1.33
N CYS A 4 -7.85 7.02 2.60
CA CYS A 4 -7.65 6.02 3.64
C CYS A 4 -9.00 5.74 4.29
N PHE A 5 -9.59 4.61 3.93
CA PHE A 5 -10.70 3.98 4.65
C PHE A 5 -10.24 2.67 5.31
N CYS A 6 -8.95 2.55 5.60
CA CYS A 6 -8.36 1.35 6.18
C CYS A 6 -8.98 1.06 7.54
N SER A 7 -9.47 -0.16 7.71
CA SER A 7 -10.06 -0.64 8.96
C SER A 7 -9.60 -2.07 9.23
N THR A 8 -9.60 -2.45 10.49
CA THR A 8 -9.38 -3.81 10.95
C THR A 8 -10.56 -4.27 11.81
N VAL A 9 -10.64 -5.58 12.05
CA VAL A 9 -11.63 -6.20 12.91
C VAL A 9 -10.92 -6.75 14.13
N GLU A 10 -11.45 -6.43 15.31
CA GLU A 10 -10.97 -6.98 16.58
C GLU A 10 -12.09 -7.81 17.22
N ASP A 11 -11.74 -9.04 17.59
CA ASP A 11 -12.60 -9.95 18.33
C ASP A 11 -12.13 -10.00 19.79
N THR A 12 -13.06 -9.82 20.73
CA THR A 12 -12.79 -9.91 22.16
C THR A 12 -13.80 -10.85 22.82
N THR A 13 -13.37 -11.58 23.85
CA THR A 13 -14.21 -12.50 24.61
C THR A 13 -14.10 -12.18 26.08
N ASP A 14 -15.20 -12.34 26.82
CA ASP A 14 -15.16 -12.27 28.28
C ASP A 14 -14.34 -13.44 28.87
N LEU A 15 -13.80 -13.25 30.07
CA LEU A 15 -12.96 -14.27 30.72
C LEU A 15 -13.72 -15.55 31.06
N VAL A 16 -15.05 -15.48 31.14
CA VAL A 16 -15.93 -16.63 31.43
C VAL A 16 -16.32 -17.38 30.13
N GLY A 17 -16.08 -16.78 28.95
CA GLY A 17 -16.40 -17.36 27.64
C GLY A 17 -17.89 -17.34 27.28
N SER A 18 -18.70 -16.54 27.97
CA SER A 18 -20.14 -16.42 27.76
C SER A 18 -20.52 -15.41 26.68
N ARG A 19 -19.61 -14.49 26.33
CA ARG A 19 -19.84 -13.40 25.38
C ARG A 19 -18.61 -13.16 24.53
N ALA A 20 -18.83 -13.02 23.22
CA ALA A 20 -17.85 -12.54 22.27
C ALA A 20 -18.39 -11.28 21.57
N ASP A 21 -17.53 -10.27 21.45
CA ASP A 21 -17.81 -9.02 20.75
C ASP A 21 -16.87 -8.88 19.55
N ARG A 22 -17.41 -8.38 18.44
CA ARG A 22 -16.65 -8.07 17.22
C ARG A 22 -16.79 -6.59 16.92
N THR A 23 -15.67 -5.87 16.87
CA THR A 23 -15.67 -4.42 16.64
C THR A 23 -14.85 -4.05 15.41
N LEU A 24 -15.40 -3.15 14.58
CA LEU A 24 -14.66 -2.52 13.51
C LEU A 24 -13.85 -1.34 14.05
N LYS A 25 -12.53 -1.34 13.82
CA LYS A 25 -11.63 -0.26 14.23
C LYS A 25 -10.96 0.37 13.02
N TRP A 26 -10.74 1.69 13.06
CA TRP A 26 -9.89 2.36 12.09
C TRP A 26 -8.44 1.88 12.25
N ASP A 27 -7.78 1.63 11.12
CA ASP A 27 -6.38 1.21 11.08
C ASP A 27 -5.68 1.91 9.90
N SER A 28 -4.40 1.64 9.68
CA SER A 28 -3.62 2.20 8.60
C SER A 28 -2.94 1.08 7.83
N CYS A 29 -3.00 1.12 6.50
CA CYS A 29 -2.24 0.20 5.65
C CYS A 29 -0.70 0.28 5.81
N PHE A 30 -0.23 1.21 6.64
CA PHE A 30 1.16 1.38 7.02
C PHE A 30 1.56 0.60 8.29
N THR A 31 0.61 0.08 9.07
CA THR A 31 0.91 -0.81 10.21
C THR A 31 1.32 -2.19 9.69
N ILE A 32 2.14 -2.90 10.47
CA ILE A 32 2.61 -4.25 10.08
C ILE A 32 1.47 -5.26 10.12
N ASP A 33 0.56 -5.12 11.08
CA ASP A 33 -0.54 -6.05 11.33
C ASP A 33 -1.68 -5.91 10.32
N PHE A 34 -1.84 -4.75 9.67
CA PHE A 34 -2.88 -4.55 8.65
C PHE A 34 -2.78 -5.54 7.47
N SER A 35 -1.57 -6.05 7.22
CA SER A 35 -1.32 -7.02 6.14
C SER A 35 -1.16 -8.45 6.63
N TYR A 36 -1.48 -8.72 7.90
CA TYR A 36 -1.39 -10.05 8.48
C TYR A 36 -2.46 -10.95 7.88
N ILE A 37 -2.02 -12.08 7.33
CA ILE A 37 -2.86 -13.18 6.85
C ILE A 37 -2.35 -14.49 7.44
N HIS A 38 -2.94 -15.63 7.07
CA HIS A 38 -2.53 -16.95 7.56
C HIS A 38 -1.00 -17.16 7.44
N GLY A 39 -0.30 -17.07 8.57
CA GLY A 39 1.15 -17.29 8.66
C GLY A 39 2.04 -16.04 8.68
N GLY A 40 1.49 -14.83 8.55
CA GLY A 40 2.27 -13.60 8.74
C GLY A 40 1.82 -12.41 7.90
N SER A 41 2.51 -11.29 8.09
CA SER A 41 2.30 -10.05 7.33
C SER A 41 2.96 -10.12 5.96
N ILE A 42 2.20 -9.88 4.90
CA ILE A 42 2.75 -9.85 3.52
C ILE A 42 3.61 -8.60 3.25
N ARG A 43 3.47 -7.55 4.07
CA ARG A 43 4.24 -6.30 3.96
C ARG A 43 5.09 -6.06 5.19
N THR A 44 6.13 -6.87 5.36
CA THR A 44 7.04 -6.83 6.52
C THR A 44 7.97 -5.61 6.52
N SER A 45 8.39 -5.13 5.35
CA SER A 45 9.30 -3.98 5.24
C SER A 45 8.57 -2.64 5.13
N THR A 46 9.14 -1.58 5.71
CA THR A 46 8.64 -0.20 5.54
C THR A 46 8.53 0.17 4.07
N LYS A 47 9.50 -0.23 3.24
CA LYS A 47 9.48 0.00 1.79
C LYS A 47 8.24 -0.61 1.12
N SER A 48 7.87 -1.84 1.49
CA SER A 48 6.69 -2.51 0.91
C SER A 48 5.37 -1.83 1.30
N ARG A 49 5.24 -1.40 2.56
CA ARG A 49 4.07 -0.65 3.05
C ARG A 49 3.97 0.74 2.44
N TYR A 50 5.11 1.39 2.27
CA TYR A 50 5.20 2.69 1.62
C TYR A 50 4.80 2.62 0.15
N ARG A 51 5.34 1.65 -0.60
CA ARG A 51 4.91 1.38 -1.98
C ARG A 51 3.39 1.18 -2.06
N GLN A 52 2.81 0.35 -1.18
CA GLN A 52 1.36 0.12 -1.13
C GLN A 52 0.57 1.43 -0.91
N MET A 53 0.99 2.26 0.03
CA MET A 53 0.31 3.53 0.33
C MET A 53 0.30 4.44 -0.90
N VAL A 54 1.44 4.58 -1.58
CA VAL A 54 1.59 5.45 -2.75
C VAL A 54 0.81 4.92 -3.94
N THR A 55 0.95 3.63 -4.27
CA THR A 55 0.28 3.04 -5.43
C THR A 55 -1.23 2.95 -5.25
N HIS A 56 -1.72 2.68 -4.03
CA HIS A 56 -3.15 2.68 -3.77
C HIS A 56 -3.74 4.07 -3.98
N LYS A 57 -3.08 5.12 -3.46
CA LYS A 57 -3.55 6.50 -3.59
C LYS A 57 -3.59 7.03 -5.03
N LEU A 58 -2.66 6.60 -5.88
CA LEU A 58 -2.41 7.24 -7.19
C LEU A 58 -2.71 6.36 -8.40
N ALA A 59 -2.76 5.03 -8.24
CA ALA A 59 -2.99 4.09 -9.33
C ALA A 59 -4.20 3.19 -9.04
N THR A 60 -4.08 2.30 -8.04
CA THR A 60 -5.10 1.26 -7.79
C THR A 60 -6.47 1.84 -7.43
N TRP A 61 -6.54 3.03 -6.83
CA TRP A 61 -7.81 3.71 -6.62
C TRP A 61 -8.57 3.95 -7.94
N TYR A 62 -7.87 4.39 -8.99
CA TYR A 62 -8.49 4.60 -10.29
C TYR A 62 -8.96 3.28 -10.91
N GLU A 63 -8.17 2.22 -10.77
CA GLU A 63 -8.54 0.87 -11.23
C GLU A 63 -9.79 0.35 -10.50
N GLN A 64 -9.93 0.64 -9.21
CA GLN A 64 -11.06 0.19 -8.40
C GLN A 64 -12.34 1.00 -8.63
N PHE A 65 -12.22 2.32 -8.76
CA PHE A 65 -13.38 3.23 -8.71
C PHE A 65 -13.61 4.03 -9.99
N GLY A 66 -12.76 3.89 -11.00
CA GLY A 66 -12.86 4.62 -12.28
C GLY A 66 -12.66 6.13 -12.16
N THR A 67 -12.18 6.62 -11.02
CA THR A 67 -11.99 8.05 -10.74
C THR A 67 -10.71 8.28 -9.96
N THR A 68 -10.19 9.49 -9.95
CA THR A 68 -8.98 9.82 -9.18
C THR A 68 -9.32 10.08 -7.71
N GLY A 69 -8.72 9.32 -6.79
CA GLY A 69 -8.87 9.55 -5.34
C GLY A 69 -8.01 10.70 -4.81
N CYS A 70 -6.96 11.05 -5.57
CA CYS A 70 -6.05 12.15 -5.27
C CYS A 70 -6.24 13.29 -6.27
N VAL A 71 -6.58 14.48 -5.76
CA VAL A 71 -6.78 15.70 -6.55
C VAL A 71 -5.57 16.64 -6.57
N GLY A 72 -4.40 16.18 -6.10
CA GLY A 72 -3.18 17.01 -6.08
C GLY A 72 -3.16 18.12 -5.02
N CYS A 73 -4.00 18.05 -3.98
CA CYS A 73 -4.11 19.11 -2.96
C CYS A 73 -2.88 19.34 -2.04
N GLY A 74 -1.77 18.62 -2.22
CA GLY A 74 -0.51 18.84 -1.49
C GLY A 74 -0.51 18.49 0.01
N ARG A 75 -1.65 18.33 0.66
CA ARG A 75 -1.74 18.13 2.13
C ARG A 75 -0.90 16.96 2.66
N CYS A 76 -0.73 15.89 1.89
CA CYS A 76 0.08 14.75 2.32
C CYS A 76 1.59 15.02 2.30
N ILE A 77 2.05 16.05 1.60
CA ILE A 77 3.45 16.51 1.60
C ILE A 77 3.61 17.56 2.69
N THR A 78 2.77 18.62 2.65
CA THR A 78 2.84 19.75 3.58
C THR A 78 2.75 19.35 5.05
N TRP A 79 1.88 18.38 5.37
CA TRP A 79 1.62 17.97 6.75
C TRP A 79 2.24 16.62 7.10
N CYS A 80 3.14 16.09 6.27
CA CYS A 80 3.79 14.83 6.59
C CYS A 80 4.74 15.01 7.78
N PRO A 81 4.56 14.30 8.90
CA PRO A 81 5.48 14.38 10.04
C PRO A 81 6.87 13.81 9.72
N ALA A 82 6.96 12.92 8.72
CA ALA A 82 8.21 12.30 8.27
C ALA A 82 8.85 13.01 7.05
N ALA A 83 8.32 14.18 6.66
CA ALA A 83 8.82 14.98 5.53
C ALA A 83 8.91 14.21 4.19
N ILE A 84 7.92 13.35 3.93
CA ILE A 84 7.85 12.55 2.71
C ILE A 84 7.30 13.39 1.55
N ASP A 85 8.02 13.42 0.43
CA ASP A 85 7.50 13.89 -0.86
C ASP A 85 7.02 12.72 -1.72
N ILE A 86 5.69 12.59 -1.87
CA ILE A 86 5.10 11.51 -2.66
C ILE A 86 5.39 11.63 -4.16
N THR A 87 5.72 12.82 -4.67
CA THR A 87 6.02 13.03 -6.09
C THR A 87 7.35 12.42 -6.48
N GLU A 88 8.37 12.58 -5.63
CA GLU A 88 9.69 11.96 -5.79
C GLU A 88 9.57 10.44 -5.76
N GLU A 89 8.79 9.92 -4.83
CA GLU A 89 8.62 8.49 -4.59
C GLU A 89 7.87 7.79 -5.72
N VAL A 90 6.86 8.45 -6.30
CA VAL A 90 6.21 7.99 -7.53
C VAL A 90 7.19 7.98 -8.70
N GLY A 91 8.04 9.01 -8.80
CA GLY A 91 9.11 9.07 -9.78
C GLY A 91 10.05 7.86 -9.67
N ALA A 92 10.51 7.58 -8.45
CA ALA A 92 11.39 6.45 -8.15
C ALA A 92 10.73 5.10 -8.45
N ILE A 93 9.46 4.91 -8.09
CA ILE A 93 8.71 3.69 -8.43
C ILE A 93 8.65 3.52 -9.95
N ARG A 94 8.25 4.55 -10.72
CA ARG A 94 8.15 4.47 -12.18
C ARG A 94 9.49 4.14 -12.84
N GLU A 95 10.59 4.72 -12.35
CA GLU A 95 11.93 4.41 -12.86
C GLU A 95 12.33 2.97 -12.57
N SER A 96 12.04 2.47 -11.36
CA SER A 96 12.33 1.07 -11.01
C SER A 96 11.59 0.07 -11.91
N GLU A 97 10.32 0.34 -12.25
CA GLU A 97 9.54 -0.49 -13.16
C GLU A 97 10.09 -0.43 -14.60
N ARG A 98 10.48 0.76 -15.09
CA ARG A 98 11.12 0.91 -16.41
C ARG A 98 12.41 0.09 -16.52
N THR A 99 13.26 0.18 -15.50
CA THR A 99 14.52 -0.57 -15.43
C THR A 99 14.26 -2.09 -15.39
N ALA A 100 13.29 -2.53 -14.59
CA ALA A 100 12.90 -3.93 -14.52
C ALA A 100 12.39 -4.46 -15.88
N MET A 101 11.50 -3.71 -16.54
CA MET A 101 10.99 -4.07 -17.87
C MET A 101 12.09 -4.11 -18.95
N ALA A 102 13.02 -3.15 -18.93
CA ALA A 102 14.15 -3.15 -19.86
C ALA A 102 15.04 -4.39 -19.65
N THR A 103 15.28 -4.78 -18.39
CA THR A 103 16.05 -5.98 -18.04
C THR A 103 15.38 -7.26 -18.56
N VAL A 104 14.05 -7.37 -18.44
CA VAL A 104 13.28 -8.51 -18.95
C VAL A 104 13.42 -8.62 -20.47
N LYS A 105 13.26 -7.50 -21.21
CA LYS A 105 13.42 -7.47 -22.67
C LYS A 105 14.82 -7.88 -23.13
N VAL A 106 15.86 -7.47 -22.41
CA VAL A 106 17.24 -7.90 -22.70
C VAL A 106 17.38 -9.42 -22.56
N LYS A 107 16.81 -10.01 -21.49
CA LYS A 107 16.84 -11.47 -21.27
C LYS A 107 16.07 -12.24 -22.35
N GLU A 108 14.86 -11.79 -22.70
CA GLU A 108 14.05 -12.41 -23.76
C GLU A 108 14.73 -12.31 -25.14
N GLY A 109 15.31 -11.15 -25.48
CA GLY A 109 16.07 -10.98 -26.72
C GLY A 109 17.36 -11.79 -26.78
N SER A 110 18.01 -12.05 -25.64
CA SER A 110 19.17 -12.96 -25.57
C SER A 110 18.80 -14.43 -25.68
N ASN A 111 17.60 -14.83 -25.25
CA ASN A 111 17.13 -16.22 -25.31
C ASN A 111 16.52 -16.60 -26.67
N ALA A 112 16.18 -15.63 -27.52
CA ALA A 112 15.67 -15.86 -28.88
C ALA A 112 16.77 -16.14 -29.92
N ASN A 113 18.03 -15.99 -29.53
CA ASN A 113 19.20 -16.16 -30.39
C ASN A 113 20.01 -17.44 -30.06
N ASN A 114 19.42 -18.42 -29.38
CA ASN A 114 20.02 -19.72 -29.07
C ASN A 114 19.09 -20.88 -29.46
#